data_AF-A0A3B8JM24-F1
#
_entry.id   AF-A0A3B8JM24-F1
#
_cell.length_a   1.000
_cell.length_b   1.000
_cell.length_c   1.000
_cell.angle_alpha   90.00
_cell.angle_beta   90.00
_cell.angle_gamma   90.00
#
_symmetry.space_group_name_H-M   'P 1'
#
loop_
_entity.id
_entity.type
_entity.pdbx_description
1 polymer ?
#
loop_
_entity_poly.entity_id
_entity_poly.type
_entity_poly.pdbx_seq_one_letter_code
_entity_poly.pdbx_strand_id
1 'polypeptide(L)'
;PSQGKFNGGKTFECKAKAQGANFGIQVKMQNNEGRFNTNIKGQLLNLSKIEELLQKTFKERTQIDVTADCGGKIRSVKTGDSFTCQIKNQQGQTRKAQITVKDDKGQISVKLI
;
A
#
# COMPACT_ATOMS: atom_id res chain seq x y z
N PRO A 1 34.29 6.46 5.12
CA PRO A 1 32.91 7.02 5.13
C PRO A 1 32.95 8.53 4.89
N SER A 2 32.65 8.97 3.66
CA SER A 2 32.62 10.39 3.31
C SER A 2 31.51 11.10 4.08
N GLN A 3 31.88 12.09 4.89
CA GLN A 3 30.96 12.97 5.59
C GLN A 3 30.14 13.76 4.54
N GLY A 4 28.91 13.33 4.28
CA GLY A 4 27.99 14.10 3.46
C GLY A 4 27.72 15.44 4.14
N LYS A 5 28.00 16.56 3.46
CA LYS A 5 27.61 17.89 3.94
C LYS A 5 26.08 18.00 3.90
N PHE A 6 25.44 17.71 5.03
CA PHE A 6 24.02 17.97 5.22
C PHE A 6 23.80 19.48 5.24
N ASN A 7 22.96 19.97 4.33
CA ASN A 7 22.57 21.37 4.33
C ASN A 7 21.13 21.45 4.84
N GLY A 8 20.96 22.04 6.03
CA GLY A 8 19.67 22.34 6.63
C GLY A 8 18.79 23.15 5.67
N GLY A 9 17.49 22.91 5.71
CA GLY A 9 16.51 23.55 4.81
C GLY A 9 16.36 22.89 3.44
N LYS A 10 17.34 22.08 2.99
CA LYS A 10 17.20 21.36 1.71
C LYS A 10 16.16 20.25 1.81
N THR A 11 15.38 20.12 0.74
CA THR A 11 14.43 19.03 0.54
C THR A 11 14.83 18.24 -0.69
N PHE A 12 14.83 16.92 -0.60
CA PHE A 12 15.11 16.02 -1.72
C PHE A 12 14.17 14.82 -1.68
N GLU A 13 14.10 14.07 -2.77
CA GLU A 13 13.24 12.90 -2.89
C GLU A 13 14.07 11.63 -2.99
N CYS A 14 13.88 10.73 -2.03
CA CYS A 14 14.43 9.38 -2.08
C CYS A 14 13.46 8.45 -2.80
N LYS A 15 13.95 7.71 -3.78
CA LYS A 15 13.20 6.60 -4.38
C LYS A 15 13.47 5.35 -3.55
N ALA A 16 12.45 4.84 -2.86
CA ALA A 16 12.51 3.60 -2.10
C ALA A 16 11.82 2.47 -2.86
N LYS A 17 12.31 1.24 -2.68
CA LYS A 17 11.66 0.03 -3.16
C LYS A 17 11.48 -0.93 -1.99
N ALA A 18 10.25 -1.37 -1.75
CA ALA A 18 9.95 -2.41 -0.77
C ALA A 18 8.98 -3.42 -1.39
N GLN A 19 9.32 -4.71 -1.31
CA GLN A 19 8.48 -5.81 -1.82
C GLN A 19 8.00 -5.60 -3.26
N GLY A 20 8.87 -5.11 -4.13
CA GLY A 20 8.54 -4.84 -5.54
C GLY A 20 7.83 -3.51 -5.81
N ALA A 21 7.29 -2.84 -4.79
CA ALA A 21 6.66 -1.53 -4.91
C ALA A 21 7.69 -0.40 -4.77
N ASN A 22 7.66 0.56 -5.69
CA ASN A 22 8.43 1.80 -5.59
C ASN A 22 7.59 2.91 -4.95
N PHE A 23 8.18 3.70 -4.06
CA PHE A 23 7.53 4.86 -3.47
C PHE A 23 8.55 5.98 -3.19
N GLY A 24 8.08 7.22 -3.27
CA GLY A 24 8.90 8.41 -3.00
C GLY A 24 8.84 8.78 -1.52
N ILE A 25 9.99 9.03 -0.91
CA ILE A 25 10.10 9.61 0.42
C ILE A 25 10.68 11.01 0.24
N GLN A 26 9.88 12.03 0.49
CA GLN A 26 10.38 13.39 0.62
C GLN A 26 11.14 13.51 1.93
N VAL A 27 12.41 13.88 1.87
CA VAL A 27 13.27 14.12 3.02
C VAL A 27 13.54 15.61 3.11
N LYS A 28 13.24 16.22 4.25
CA LYS A 28 13.55 17.61 4.56
C LYS A 28 14.59 17.67 5.67
N MET A 29 15.79 18.15 5.35
CA MET A 29 16.84 18.37 6.34
C MET A 29 16.46 19.52 7.26
N GLN A 30 16.46 19.27 8.56
CA GLN A 30 16.18 20.27 9.57
C GLN A 30 17.43 21.08 9.94
N ASN A 31 18.61 20.46 9.90
CA ASN A 31 19.87 21.12 10.24
C ASN A 31 21.07 20.50 9.50
N ASN A 32 22.26 21.04 9.74
CA ASN A 32 23.52 20.55 9.16
C ASN A 32 24.11 19.33 9.90
N GLU A 33 23.49 18.90 10.99
CA GLU A 33 23.92 17.76 11.82
C GLU A 33 23.26 16.44 11.39
N GLY A 34 22.45 16.48 10.32
CA GLY A 34 21.80 15.29 9.78
C GLY A 34 20.40 15.03 10.34
N ARG A 35 19.81 15.95 11.12
CA ARG A 35 18.40 15.81 11.54
C ARG A 35 17.48 16.04 10.34
N PHE A 36 16.49 15.17 10.11
CA PHE A 36 15.55 15.29 8.99
C PHE A 36 14.12 14.87 9.37
N ASN A 37 13.15 15.40 8.63
CA ASN A 37 11.78 14.90 8.61
C ASN A 37 11.50 14.18 7.29
N THR A 38 10.62 13.18 7.33
CA THR A 38 10.18 12.46 6.14
C THR A 38 8.69 12.65 5.90
N ASN A 39 8.30 12.66 4.63
CA ASN A 39 6.92 12.55 4.19
C ASN A 39 6.85 11.57 3.02
N ILE A 40 5.98 10.57 3.08
CA ILE A 40 5.83 9.59 2.00
C ILE A 40 4.90 10.21 0.95
N LYS A 41 5.40 10.33 -0.29
CA LYS A 41 4.57 10.78 -1.42
C LYS A 41 3.76 9.60 -1.94
N GLY A 42 2.44 9.68 -1.77
CA GLY A 42 1.51 8.59 -2.08
C GLY A 42 1.16 7.79 -0.83
N GLN A 43 0.09 7.00 -0.90
CA GLN A 43 -0.31 6.13 0.20
C GLN A 43 0.32 4.76 0.07
N LEU A 44 0.67 4.18 1.21
CA LEU A 44 1.03 2.77 1.30
C LEU A 44 -0.16 2.01 1.88
N LEU A 45 -0.73 1.12 1.07
CA LEU A 45 -1.75 0.18 1.55
C LEU A 45 -1.07 -1.07 2.09
N ASN A 46 -1.49 -1.50 3.28
CA ASN A 46 -1.21 -2.82 3.80
C ASN A 46 -2.23 -3.80 3.18
N LEU A 47 -1.76 -4.55 2.19
CA LEU A 47 -2.58 -5.49 1.42
C LEU A 47 -3.07 -6.67 2.28
N SER A 48 -2.31 -7.09 3.30
CA SER A 48 -2.77 -8.15 4.21
C SER A 48 -4.03 -7.76 4.98
N LYS A 49 -4.16 -6.48 5.37
CA LYS A 49 -5.41 -5.98 5.97
C LYS A 49 -6.57 -5.97 4.99
N ILE A 50 -6.30 -5.74 3.70
CA ILE A 50 -7.33 -5.80 2.65
C ILE A 50 -7.74 -7.25 2.41
N GLU A 51 -6.79 -8.17 2.37
CA GLU A 51 -7.05 -9.61 2.26
C GLU A 51 -7.90 -10.11 3.44
N GLU A 52 -7.56 -9.76 4.67
CA GLU A 52 -8.35 -10.08 5.88
C GLU A 52 -9.78 -9.52 5.78
N LEU A 53 -9.93 -8.26 5.33
CA LEU A 53 -11.24 -7.64 5.13
C LEU A 53 -12.07 -8.40 4.08
N LEU A 54 -11.46 -8.81 2.97
CA LEU A 54 -12.12 -9.57 1.92
C LEU A 54 -12.58 -10.94 2.44
N GLN A 55 -11.71 -11.64 3.16
CA GLN A 55 -12.03 -12.95 3.76
C GLN A 55 -13.19 -12.85 4.74
N LYS A 56 -13.14 -11.88 5.66
CA LYS A 56 -14.22 -11.61 6.62
C LYS A 56 -15.54 -11.28 5.92
N THR A 57 -15.51 -10.35 4.96
CA THR A 57 -16.71 -9.93 4.22
C THR A 57 -17.33 -11.09 3.45
N PHE A 58 -16.52 -11.95 2.84
CA PHE A 58 -17.02 -13.15 2.18
C PHE A 58 -17.65 -14.12 3.16
N LYS A 59 -16.95 -14.44 4.26
CA LYS A 59 -17.46 -15.34 5.28
C LYS A 59 -18.80 -14.86 5.85
N GLU A 60 -18.93 -13.58 6.16
CA GLU A 60 -20.17 -12.99 6.67
C GLU A 60 -21.33 -13.09 5.65
N ARG A 61 -21.07 -12.83 4.37
CA ARG A 61 -22.11 -12.79 3.33
C ARG A 61 -22.51 -14.15 2.77
N THR A 62 -21.56 -15.07 2.65
CA THR A 62 -21.76 -16.34 1.95
C THR A 62 -21.62 -17.56 2.85
N GLN A 63 -21.15 -17.38 4.09
CA GLN A 63 -20.79 -18.45 5.03
C GLN A 63 -19.64 -19.35 4.53
N ILE A 64 -18.98 -18.99 3.43
CA ILE A 64 -17.87 -19.74 2.83
C ILE A 64 -16.54 -19.13 3.24
N ASP A 65 -15.60 -19.98 3.67
CA ASP A 65 -14.21 -19.59 3.90
C ASP A 65 -13.46 -19.47 2.57
N VAL A 66 -12.72 -18.37 2.43
CA VAL A 66 -11.92 -18.06 1.24
C VAL A 66 -10.53 -17.60 1.64
N THR A 67 -9.57 -17.70 0.73
CA THR A 67 -8.31 -16.96 0.79
C THR A 67 -8.35 -15.80 -0.20
N ALA A 68 -7.63 -14.73 0.11
CA ALA A 68 -7.47 -13.58 -0.77
C ALA A 68 -5.97 -13.35 -1.03
N ASP A 69 -5.62 -13.05 -2.27
CA ASP A 69 -4.27 -12.70 -2.72
C ASP A 69 -4.32 -11.40 -3.52
N CYS A 70 -3.75 -10.34 -2.96
CA CYS A 70 -3.66 -9.02 -3.55
C CYS A 70 -2.29 -8.73 -4.20
N GLY A 71 -1.41 -9.74 -4.30
CA GLY A 71 -0.13 -9.66 -5.01
C GLY A 71 1.03 -9.06 -4.20
N GLY A 72 0.99 -9.15 -2.87
CA GLY A 72 2.07 -8.70 -1.97
C GLY A 72 1.56 -8.22 -0.61
N LYS A 73 2.42 -7.68 0.26
CA LYS A 73 1.98 -7.12 1.56
C LYS A 73 1.78 -5.61 1.55
N ILE A 74 2.52 -4.88 0.71
CA ILE A 74 2.44 -3.42 0.63
C ILE A 74 2.30 -2.98 -0.82
N ARG A 75 1.43 -2.01 -1.07
CA ARG A 75 1.27 -1.37 -2.38
C ARG A 75 1.29 0.14 -2.25
N SER A 76 2.11 0.80 -3.08
CA SER A 76 2.04 2.24 -3.29
C SER A 76 0.88 2.57 -4.20
N VAL A 77 0.02 3.50 -3.79
CA VAL A 77 -1.19 3.91 -4.51
C VAL A 77 -1.44 5.41 -4.40
N LYS A 78 -2.26 5.90 -5.31
CA LYS A 78 -2.86 7.23 -5.30
C LYS A 78 -4.39 7.11 -5.28
N THR A 79 -5.06 8.17 -4.86
CA THR A 79 -6.52 8.26 -4.97
C THR A 79 -6.97 8.01 -6.41
N GLY A 80 -7.99 7.17 -6.58
CA GLY A 80 -8.48 6.75 -7.89
C GLY A 80 -7.80 5.49 -8.46
N ASP A 81 -6.63 5.11 -7.95
CA ASP A 81 -5.97 3.87 -8.39
C ASP A 81 -6.87 2.67 -8.13
N SER A 82 -6.80 1.70 -9.03
CA SER A 82 -7.46 0.41 -8.86
C SER A 82 -6.50 -0.75 -9.08
N PHE A 83 -6.73 -1.84 -8.35
CA PHE A 83 -6.01 -3.09 -8.50
C PHE A 83 -6.92 -4.26 -8.17
N THR A 84 -6.49 -5.47 -8.52
CA THR A 84 -7.31 -6.68 -8.38
C THR A 84 -6.69 -7.60 -7.34
N CYS A 85 -7.54 -8.15 -6.48
CA CYS A 85 -7.20 -9.29 -5.63
C CYS A 85 -7.91 -10.55 -6.14
N GLN A 86 -7.23 -11.68 -6.09
CA GLN A 86 -7.81 -12.99 -6.37
C GLN A 86 -8.38 -13.58 -5.09
N ILE A 87 -9.62 -14.06 -5.16
CA ILE A 87 -10.30 -14.75 -4.05
C ILE A 87 -10.46 -16.21 -4.44
N LYS A 88 -10.10 -17.14 -3.57
CA LYS A 88 -10.17 -18.58 -3.82
C LYS A 88 -10.89 -19.28 -2.68
N ASN A 89 -11.88 -20.12 -2.97
CA ASN A 89 -12.53 -20.95 -1.96
C ASN A 89 -11.79 -22.29 -1.75
N GLN A 90 -12.24 -23.07 -0.77
CA GLN A 90 -11.66 -24.38 -0.46
C GLN A 90 -11.77 -25.40 -1.60
N GLN A 91 -12.75 -25.23 -2.50
CA GLN A 91 -12.93 -26.08 -3.69
C GLN A 91 -12.04 -25.66 -4.86
N GLY A 92 -11.24 -24.60 -4.69
CA GLY A 92 -10.34 -24.08 -5.70
C GLY A 92 -10.96 -23.14 -6.73
N GLN A 93 -12.25 -22.82 -6.60
CA GLN A 93 -12.93 -21.84 -7.45
C GLN A 93 -12.39 -20.43 -7.16
N THR A 94 -12.13 -19.67 -8.21
CA THR A 94 -11.58 -18.31 -8.09
C THR A 94 -12.57 -17.24 -8.54
N ARG A 95 -12.55 -16.10 -7.86
CA ARG A 95 -13.18 -14.85 -8.28
C ARG A 95 -12.19 -13.70 -8.15
N LYS A 96 -12.50 -12.57 -8.79
CA LYS A 96 -11.68 -11.37 -8.71
C LYS A 96 -12.44 -10.28 -7.94
N ALA A 97 -11.72 -9.55 -7.10
CA ALA A 97 -12.22 -8.36 -6.44
C ALA A 97 -11.38 -7.16 -6.90
N GLN A 98 -12.03 -6.19 -7.52
CA GLN A 98 -11.43 -4.90 -7.82
C GLN A 98 -11.48 -4.02 -6.57
N ILE A 99 -10.32 -3.55 -6.16
CA ILE A 99 -10.13 -2.58 -5.09
C ILE A 99 -9.87 -1.23 -5.74
N THR A 100 -10.59 -0.20 -5.32
CA THR A 100 -10.38 1.19 -5.77
C THR A 100 -10.11 2.08 -4.58
N VAL A 101 -9.04 2.85 -4.62
CA VAL A 101 -8.64 3.80 -3.57
C VAL A 101 -9.50 5.06 -3.68
N LYS A 102 -10.19 5.43 -2.60
CA LYS A 102 -11.18 6.51 -2.59
C LYS A 102 -10.64 7.84 -2.08
N ASP A 103 -9.72 7.81 -1.13
CA ASP A 103 -9.15 9.02 -0.56
C ASP A 103 -7.69 8.83 -0.15
N ASP A 104 -7.09 9.91 0.38
CA ASP A 104 -5.73 9.97 0.92
C ASP A 104 -5.57 9.31 2.30
N LYS A 105 -6.67 8.84 2.91
CA LYS A 105 -6.76 8.28 4.27
C LYS A 105 -6.89 6.76 4.29
N GLY A 106 -6.80 6.11 3.15
CA GLY A 106 -6.86 4.65 3.00
C GLY A 106 -8.28 4.10 2.84
N GLN A 107 -9.28 4.94 2.57
CA GLN A 107 -10.61 4.46 2.24
C GLN A 107 -10.58 3.76 0.88
N ILE A 108 -11.21 2.59 0.79
CA ILE A 108 -11.30 1.79 -0.43
C ILE A 108 -12.75 1.41 -0.74
N SER A 109 -13.06 1.17 -2.00
CA SER A 109 -14.24 0.41 -2.40
C SER A 109 -13.86 -0.93 -2.99
N VAL A 110 -14.69 -1.93 -2.73
CA VAL A 110 -14.52 -3.30 -3.23
C VAL A 110 -15.67 -3.64 -4.17
N LYS A 111 -15.35 -4.17 -5.35
CA LYS A 111 -16.33 -4.68 -6.33
C LYS A 111 -15.90 -6.07 -6.81
N LEU A 112 -16.81 -7.04 -6.78
CA LEU A 112 -16.57 -8.35 -7.40
C LEU A 112 -16.74 -8.25 -8.92
N ILE A 113 -15.81 -8.88 -9.65
CA ILE A 113 -15.75 -8.90 -11.11
C ILE A 113 -15.47 -10.31 -11.63
#